data_AF-A0A661BX61-F1
#
_entry.id   AF-A0A661BX61-F1
#
_cell.length_a   1.000
_cell.length_b   1.000
_cell.length_c   1.000
_cell.angle_alpha   90.00
_cell.angle_beta   90.00
_cell.angle_gamma   90.00
#
_symmetry.space_group_name_H-M   'P 1'
#
loop_
_entity.id
_entity.type
_entity.pdbx_description
1 polymer ?
#
loop_
_entity_poly.entity_id
_entity_poly.type
_entity_poly.pdbx_seq_one_letter_code
_entity_poly.pdbx_strand_id
1 'polypeptide(L)'
;MADAVDLSKYRNIGIFAHVDAGKTTTTERILKLTGKIHKTGEVHDGEATTDFMEQEQERGITIQSAATSCEWNGHRLNIIDTPGHVDFTIEVYRSLKVLDGGIGVFCGSGGVEPQSETNWRYANESEVSRVIFVNKLDRIGADFYRVTKQVEDVLGAVPLIMVLPIGIEDEFKGCVDLLTRKAWIWDDEKDTTAYRIEEPPAEMADEIEEWREKLIETAVEQDDDVMEVYLDGT
;
A
#
# COMPACT_ATOMS: atom_id res chain seq x y z
N MET A 1 0.80 -0.65 -39.25
CA MET A 1 0.72 -1.71 -38.22
C MET A 1 1.01 -1.03 -36.91
N ALA A 2 0.09 -1.05 -35.96
CA ALA A 2 0.37 -0.54 -34.62
C ALA A 2 1.46 -1.44 -34.01
N ASP A 3 2.53 -0.87 -33.50
CA ASP A 3 3.56 -1.62 -32.78
C ASP A 3 2.89 -2.44 -31.68
N ALA A 4 3.23 -3.74 -31.62
CA ALA A 4 2.66 -4.64 -30.63
C ALA A 4 3.05 -4.13 -29.23
N VAL A 5 2.04 -3.77 -28.45
CA VAL A 5 2.23 -3.24 -27.11
C VAL A 5 2.72 -4.36 -26.20
N ASP A 6 3.84 -4.14 -25.52
CA ASP A 6 4.40 -5.10 -24.56
C ASP A 6 3.53 -5.19 -23.30
N LEU A 7 2.74 -6.26 -23.22
CA LEU A 7 1.81 -6.51 -22.12
C LEU A 7 2.53 -6.71 -20.78
N SER A 8 3.80 -7.12 -20.78
CA SER A 8 4.59 -7.30 -19.54
C SER A 8 4.83 -5.98 -18.79
N LYS A 9 4.60 -4.84 -19.45
CA LYS A 9 4.75 -3.50 -18.86
C LYS A 9 3.47 -2.97 -18.23
N TYR A 10 2.36 -3.70 -18.32
CA TYR A 10 1.08 -3.30 -17.76
C TYR A 10 0.94 -3.76 -16.32
N ARG A 11 0.34 -2.92 -15.48
CA ARG A 11 0.00 -3.21 -14.07
C ARG A 11 -1.45 -2.81 -13.85
N ASN A 12 -2.36 -3.77 -13.85
CA ASN A 12 -3.77 -3.53 -13.52
C ASN A 12 -3.95 -3.73 -12.01
N ILE A 13 -4.04 -2.63 -11.27
CA ILE A 13 -4.02 -2.63 -9.80
C ILE A 13 -5.28 -2.02 -9.20
N GLY A 14 -5.82 -2.65 -8.16
CA GLY A 14 -6.90 -2.08 -7.34
C GLY A 14 -6.40 -1.59 -6.01
N ILE A 15 -6.96 -0.49 -5.50
CA ILE A 15 -6.68 0.00 -4.15
C ILE A 15 -7.94 -0.23 -3.31
N PHE A 16 -7.84 -1.02 -2.24
CA PHE A 16 -8.98 -1.45 -1.43
C PHE A 16 -8.66 -1.44 0.07
N ALA A 17 -9.67 -1.20 0.90
CA ALA A 17 -9.59 -0.97 2.34
C ALA A 17 -10.98 -0.68 2.92
N HIS A 18 -11.08 -0.57 4.25
CA HIS A 18 -12.24 0.01 4.95
C HIS A 18 -12.35 1.54 4.76
N VAL A 19 -13.48 2.12 5.15
CA VAL A 19 -13.73 3.58 5.15
C VAL A 19 -12.63 4.30 5.95
N ASP A 20 -12.23 5.49 5.53
CA ASP A 20 -11.20 6.29 6.22
C ASP A 20 -9.80 5.69 6.35
N ALA A 21 -9.47 4.55 5.71
CA ALA A 21 -8.09 4.04 5.66
C ALA A 21 -7.16 4.89 4.77
N GLY A 22 -7.72 5.75 3.92
CA GLY A 22 -6.96 6.63 3.01
C GLY A 22 -6.67 6.04 1.63
N LYS A 23 -7.56 5.18 1.08
CA LYS A 23 -7.46 4.66 -0.30
C LYS A 23 -7.37 5.78 -1.33
N THR A 24 -8.36 6.67 -1.32
CA THR A 24 -8.52 7.76 -2.28
C THR A 24 -7.33 8.70 -2.25
N THR A 25 -6.90 9.12 -1.05
CA THR A 25 -5.69 9.94 -0.87
C THR A 25 -4.42 9.24 -1.38
N THR A 26 -4.34 7.91 -1.25
CA THR A 26 -3.21 7.12 -1.79
C THR A 26 -3.24 7.11 -3.32
N THR A 27 -4.41 6.88 -3.92
CA THR A 27 -4.62 6.96 -5.38
C THR A 27 -4.17 8.32 -5.91
N GLU A 28 -4.65 9.41 -5.32
CA GLU A 28 -4.28 10.76 -5.73
C GLU A 28 -2.79 11.03 -5.60
N ARG A 29 -2.15 10.56 -4.53
CA ARG A 29 -0.71 10.71 -4.32
C ARG A 29 0.07 10.01 -5.43
N ILE A 30 -0.32 8.80 -5.84
CA ILE A 30 0.29 8.09 -6.98
C ILE A 30 0.15 8.91 -8.26
N LEU A 31 -1.04 9.46 -8.53
CA LEU A 31 -1.29 10.27 -9.73
C LEU A 31 -0.49 11.58 -9.74
N LYS A 32 -0.28 12.19 -8.58
CA LYS A 32 0.58 13.38 -8.43
C LYS A 32 2.05 13.05 -8.67
N LEU A 33 2.56 11.99 -8.05
CA LEU A 33 3.97 11.58 -8.18
C LEU A 33 4.32 11.14 -9.61
N THR A 34 3.35 10.55 -10.32
CA THR A 34 3.50 10.19 -11.74
C THR A 34 3.29 11.38 -12.69
N GLY A 35 3.02 12.58 -12.16
CA GLY A 35 2.84 13.80 -12.95
C GLY A 35 1.51 13.87 -13.70
N LYS A 36 0.56 12.96 -13.44
CA LYS A 36 -0.76 12.97 -14.10
C LYS A 36 -1.69 14.05 -13.55
N ILE A 37 -1.58 14.39 -12.27
CA ILE A 37 -2.32 15.48 -11.64
C ILE A 37 -1.32 16.58 -11.23
N HIS A 38 -1.55 17.82 -11.67
CA HIS A 38 -0.66 18.96 -11.41
C HIS A 38 -1.15 19.92 -10.31
N LYS A 39 -2.36 19.76 -9.77
CA LYS A 39 -2.89 20.60 -8.68
C LYS A 39 -3.04 19.78 -7.40
N THR A 40 -2.49 20.30 -6.31
CA THR A 40 -2.80 19.84 -4.94
C THR A 40 -3.95 20.71 -4.47
N GLY A 41 -5.18 20.18 -4.43
CA GLY A 41 -6.11 20.66 -3.43
C GLY A 41 -5.57 20.12 -2.10
N GLU A 42 -5.19 20.99 -1.18
CA GLU A 42 -4.97 20.56 0.19
C GLU A 42 -6.27 19.89 0.65
N VAL A 43 -6.19 18.64 1.09
CA VAL A 43 -7.34 17.81 1.54
C VAL A 43 -7.96 18.35 2.85
N HIS A 44 -7.66 19.60 3.19
CA HIS A 44 -8.26 20.34 4.29
C HIS A 44 -9.64 20.94 3.95
N ASP A 45 -10.08 20.90 2.68
CA ASP A 45 -11.39 21.40 2.24
C ASP A 45 -12.37 20.31 1.72
N GLY A 46 -12.08 19.02 1.90
CA GLY A 46 -13.07 17.95 1.72
C GLY A 46 -13.35 17.45 0.28
N GLU A 47 -12.59 17.89 -0.73
CA GLU A 47 -12.77 17.43 -2.11
C GLU A 47 -11.60 16.54 -2.56
N ALA A 48 -11.83 15.23 -2.65
CA ALA A 48 -10.94 14.32 -3.39
C ALA A 48 -11.23 14.41 -4.90
N THR A 49 -10.19 14.56 -5.71
CA THR A 49 -10.22 14.75 -7.18
C THR A 49 -10.75 13.53 -7.94
N THR A 50 -10.70 12.34 -7.33
CA THR A 50 -11.22 11.10 -7.91
C THR A 50 -12.69 10.84 -7.57
N ASP A 51 -13.25 11.59 -6.63
CA ASP A 51 -14.67 11.54 -6.25
C ASP A 51 -15.42 12.53 -7.17
N PHE A 52 -15.92 12.02 -8.29
CA PHE A 52 -16.53 12.82 -9.36
C PHE A 52 -18.00 13.16 -9.09
N MET A 53 -18.66 12.47 -8.15
CA MET A 53 -20.06 12.76 -7.81
C MET A 53 -20.15 13.79 -6.68
N GLU A 54 -21.09 14.72 -6.82
CA GLU A 54 -21.46 15.68 -5.76
C GLU A 54 -21.81 14.95 -4.45
N GLN A 55 -22.41 13.77 -4.54
CA GLN A 55 -22.74 12.92 -3.39
C GLN A 55 -21.54 12.26 -2.71
N GLU A 56 -20.46 12.00 -3.45
CA GLU A 56 -19.20 11.48 -2.89
C GLU A 56 -18.52 12.59 -2.09
N GLN A 57 -18.46 13.81 -2.66
CA GLN A 57 -17.91 15.00 -2.02
C GLN A 57 -18.72 15.43 -0.78
N GLU A 58 -20.05 15.42 -0.86
CA GLU A 58 -20.93 15.75 0.27
C GLU A 58 -20.79 14.78 1.46
N ARG A 59 -20.48 13.51 1.18
CA ARG A 59 -20.44 12.45 2.21
C ARG A 59 -19.04 12.03 2.61
N GLY A 60 -18.01 12.47 1.90
CA GLY A 60 -16.62 12.07 2.11
C GLY A 60 -16.38 10.57 1.88
N ILE A 61 -17.16 9.92 1.00
CA ILE A 61 -17.02 8.49 0.68
C ILE A 61 -16.95 8.27 -0.83
N THR A 62 -16.10 7.36 -1.27
CA THR A 62 -16.08 6.87 -2.66
C THR A 62 -17.24 5.89 -2.88
N ILE A 63 -18.09 6.20 -3.85
CA ILE A 63 -19.31 5.46 -4.21
C ILE A 63 -19.07 4.62 -5.47
N GLN A 64 -18.44 5.19 -6.50
CA GLN A 64 -18.09 4.48 -7.74
C GLN A 64 -16.59 4.25 -7.90
N SER A 65 -16.23 3.13 -8.50
CA SER A 65 -14.84 2.83 -8.83
C SER A 65 -14.32 3.79 -9.89
N ALA A 66 -13.28 4.56 -9.56
CA ALA A 66 -12.59 5.43 -10.51
C ALA A 66 -11.44 4.68 -11.19
N ALA A 67 -11.49 4.56 -12.52
CA ALA A 67 -10.42 3.97 -13.33
C ALA A 67 -9.52 5.06 -13.92
N THR A 68 -8.21 4.97 -13.67
CA THR A 68 -7.23 5.95 -14.13
C THR A 68 -5.92 5.30 -14.55
N SER A 69 -5.31 5.74 -15.65
CA SER A 69 -4.00 5.21 -16.10
C SER A 69 -2.87 6.22 -15.91
N CYS A 70 -1.74 5.83 -15.33
CA CYS A 70 -0.51 6.65 -15.28
C CYS A 70 0.72 5.84 -15.70
N GLU A 71 1.85 6.51 -15.87
CA GLU A 71 3.13 5.88 -16.21
C GLU A 71 4.13 6.08 -15.07
N TRP A 72 4.84 5.01 -14.72
CA TRP A 72 5.91 5.04 -13.73
C TRP A 72 7.04 4.12 -14.17
N ASN A 73 8.26 4.64 -14.22
CA ASN A 73 9.47 3.88 -14.55
C ASN A 73 9.34 3.01 -15.84
N GLY A 74 8.70 3.54 -16.88
CA GLY A 74 8.47 2.83 -18.15
C GLY A 74 7.38 1.74 -18.10
N HIS A 75 6.61 1.66 -17.00
CA HIS A 75 5.44 0.79 -16.84
C HIS A 75 4.15 1.60 -16.87
N ARG A 76 3.10 0.99 -17.44
CA ARG A 76 1.76 1.57 -17.45
C ARG A 76 0.93 0.98 -16.32
N LEU A 77 0.53 1.84 -15.39
CA LEU A 77 -0.35 1.50 -14.27
C LEU A 77 -1.79 1.84 -14.68
N ASN A 78 -2.70 0.88 -14.56
CA ASN A 78 -4.14 1.09 -14.63
C ASN A 78 -4.70 0.87 -13.23
N ILE A 79 -5.09 1.94 -12.58
CA ILE A 79 -5.51 1.96 -11.18
C ILE A 79 -7.04 1.99 -11.13
N ILE A 80 -7.62 1.09 -10.35
CA ILE A 80 -9.02 1.12 -9.96
C ILE A 80 -9.08 1.46 -8.47
N ASP A 81 -9.56 2.65 -8.15
CA ASP A 81 -9.89 3.00 -6.77
C ASP A 81 -11.23 2.36 -6.42
N THR A 82 -11.31 1.58 -5.35
CA THR A 82 -12.52 0.82 -5.01
C THR A 82 -13.30 1.46 -3.86
N PRO A 83 -14.65 1.39 -3.88
CA PRO A 83 -15.47 1.92 -2.79
C PRO A 83 -15.08 1.37 -1.43
N GLY A 84 -15.03 2.26 -0.45
CA GLY A 84 -14.65 1.93 0.90
C GLY A 84 -15.80 1.52 1.81
N HIS A 85 -17.05 1.74 1.40
CA HIS A 85 -18.22 1.57 2.26
C HIS A 85 -18.89 0.20 2.06
N VAL A 86 -19.44 -0.37 3.14
CA VAL A 86 -20.02 -1.73 3.14
C VAL A 86 -21.17 -1.91 2.14
N ASP A 87 -21.91 -0.82 1.89
CA ASP A 87 -23.04 -0.79 0.96
C ASP A 87 -22.62 -0.99 -0.51
N PHE A 88 -21.33 -0.84 -0.84
CA PHE A 88 -20.79 -0.97 -2.19
C PHE A 88 -19.89 -2.20 -2.37
N THR A 89 -20.01 -3.20 -1.50
CA THR A 89 -19.25 -4.46 -1.54
C THR A 89 -19.34 -5.20 -2.88
N ILE A 90 -20.47 -5.12 -3.60
CA ILE A 90 -20.62 -5.71 -4.95
C ILE A 90 -19.64 -5.08 -5.95
N GLU A 91 -19.40 -3.78 -5.84
CA GLU A 91 -18.51 -3.05 -6.74
C GLU A 91 -17.04 -3.36 -6.46
N VAL A 92 -16.67 -3.51 -5.18
CA VAL A 92 -15.36 -4.01 -4.76
C VAL A 92 -15.12 -5.42 -5.33
N TYR A 93 -16.07 -6.33 -5.16
CA TYR A 93 -15.97 -7.70 -5.67
C TYR A 93 -15.82 -7.76 -7.19
N ARG A 94 -16.58 -6.95 -7.93
CA ARG A 94 -16.45 -6.86 -9.40
C ARG A 94 -15.11 -6.29 -9.82
N SER A 95 -14.62 -5.26 -9.11
CA SER A 95 -13.33 -4.64 -9.41
C SER A 95 -12.20 -5.65 -9.24
N LEU A 96 -12.17 -6.39 -8.13
CA LEU A 96 -11.15 -7.39 -7.84
C LEU A 96 -11.04 -8.51 -8.90
N LYS A 97 -12.14 -8.88 -9.57
CA LYS A 97 -12.12 -9.89 -10.64
C LYS A 97 -11.45 -9.46 -11.94
N VAL A 98 -11.23 -8.17 -12.14
CA VAL A 98 -10.66 -7.62 -13.38
C VAL A 98 -9.19 -7.22 -13.17
N LEU A 99 -8.70 -7.31 -11.93
CA LEU A 99 -7.38 -6.83 -11.53
C LEU A 99 -6.38 -7.98 -11.47
N ASP A 100 -5.15 -7.71 -11.89
CA ASP A 100 -4.04 -8.66 -11.77
C ASP A 100 -3.41 -8.58 -10.37
N GLY A 101 -3.44 -7.39 -9.76
CA GLY A 101 -2.91 -7.14 -8.43
C GLY A 101 -3.70 -6.12 -7.62
N GLY A 102 -3.39 -6.00 -6.34
CA GLY A 102 -4.07 -5.05 -5.46
C GLY A 102 -3.20 -4.52 -4.33
N ILE A 103 -3.57 -3.35 -3.82
CA ILE A 103 -2.99 -2.71 -2.65
C ILE A 103 -4.05 -2.70 -1.56
N GLY A 104 -3.84 -3.51 -0.53
CA GLY A 104 -4.65 -3.50 0.69
C GLY A 104 -4.16 -2.40 1.61
N VAL A 105 -4.94 -1.32 1.76
CA VAL A 105 -4.58 -0.19 2.63
C VAL A 105 -5.17 -0.41 4.01
N PHE A 106 -4.34 -0.32 5.05
CA PHE A 106 -4.76 -0.45 6.45
C PHE A 106 -4.38 0.80 7.22
N CYS A 107 -5.26 1.26 8.10
CA CYS A 107 -4.97 2.40 8.96
C CYS A 107 -4.06 1.93 10.11
N GLY A 108 -2.93 2.59 10.37
CA GLY A 108 -2.03 2.25 11.47
C GLY A 108 -2.74 2.28 12.83
N SER A 109 -3.69 3.19 13.02
CA SER A 109 -4.45 3.32 14.27
C SER A 109 -5.72 2.46 14.33
N GLY A 110 -6.35 2.16 13.19
CA GLY A 110 -7.55 1.32 13.11
C GLY A 110 -7.25 -0.18 12.99
N GLY A 111 -6.15 -0.52 12.34
CA GLY A 111 -5.74 -1.90 12.11
C GLY A 111 -6.61 -2.64 11.10
N VAL A 112 -6.79 -3.94 11.33
CA VAL A 112 -7.71 -4.78 10.56
C VAL A 112 -9.13 -4.64 11.12
N GLU A 113 -10.03 -4.11 10.29
CA GLU A 113 -11.45 -3.97 10.60
C GLU A 113 -12.30 -5.07 9.93
N PRO A 114 -13.54 -5.33 10.40
CA PRO A 114 -14.42 -6.37 9.81
C PRO A 114 -14.66 -6.21 8.29
N GLN A 115 -14.65 -4.97 7.82
CA GLN A 115 -14.75 -4.71 6.38
C GLN A 115 -13.46 -5.03 5.63
N SER A 116 -12.30 -4.82 6.25
CA SER A 116 -11.01 -5.20 5.69
C SER A 116 -10.93 -6.71 5.48
N GLU A 117 -11.45 -7.50 6.44
CA GLU A 117 -11.57 -8.97 6.31
C GLU A 117 -12.43 -9.37 5.12
N THR A 118 -13.58 -8.70 4.94
CA THR A 118 -14.49 -8.98 3.82
C THR A 118 -13.81 -8.71 2.47
N ASN A 119 -13.13 -7.57 2.34
CA ASN A 119 -12.38 -7.22 1.13
C ASN A 119 -11.21 -8.21 0.91
N TRP A 120 -10.53 -8.63 1.97
CA TRP A 120 -9.46 -9.62 1.89
C TRP A 120 -9.96 -10.97 1.39
N ARG A 121 -11.13 -11.42 1.86
CA ARG A 121 -11.78 -12.64 1.38
C ARG A 121 -12.12 -12.54 -0.11
N TYR A 122 -12.65 -11.40 -0.56
CA TYR A 122 -12.94 -11.20 -1.98
C TYR A 122 -11.68 -11.22 -2.85
N ALA A 123 -10.56 -10.69 -2.35
CA ALA A 123 -9.29 -10.74 -3.03
C ALA A 123 -8.71 -12.17 -3.07
N ASN A 124 -8.89 -12.97 -2.01
CA ASN A 124 -8.57 -14.40 -2.01
C ASN A 124 -9.40 -15.16 -3.06
N GLU A 125 -10.73 -14.96 -3.07
CA GLU A 125 -11.65 -15.61 -4.02
C GLU A 125 -11.38 -15.23 -5.48
N SER A 126 -10.75 -14.07 -5.71
CA SER A 126 -10.39 -13.57 -7.03
C SER A 126 -8.91 -13.82 -7.38
N GLU A 127 -8.17 -14.55 -6.53
CA GLU A 127 -6.75 -14.89 -6.73
C GLU A 127 -5.84 -13.67 -7.00
N VAL A 128 -6.19 -12.52 -6.41
CA VAL A 128 -5.45 -11.26 -6.63
C VAL A 128 -4.17 -11.26 -5.80
N SER A 129 -3.04 -11.05 -6.47
CA SER A 129 -1.74 -10.82 -5.79
C SER A 129 -1.72 -9.46 -5.11
N ARG A 130 -1.21 -9.38 -3.88
CA ARG A 130 -1.43 -8.20 -3.03
C ARG A 130 -0.16 -7.67 -2.39
N VAL A 131 -0.13 -6.34 -2.26
CA VAL A 131 0.77 -5.61 -1.38
C VAL A 131 -0.05 -4.99 -0.25
N ILE A 132 0.48 -5.00 0.96
CA ILE A 132 -0.13 -4.35 2.12
C ILE A 132 0.54 -2.99 2.32
N PHE A 133 -0.27 -1.94 2.46
CA PHE A 133 0.19 -0.60 2.78
C PHE A 133 -0.42 -0.15 4.10
N VAL A 134 0.41 -0.08 5.15
CA VAL A 134 0.00 0.49 6.44
C VAL A 134 0.13 2.00 6.36
N ASN A 135 -1.01 2.66 6.23
CA ASN A 135 -1.13 4.10 6.08
C ASN A 135 -1.38 4.78 7.43
N LYS A 136 -1.28 6.11 7.48
CA LYS A 136 -1.60 6.93 8.67
C LYS A 136 -0.75 6.58 9.91
N LEU A 137 0.53 6.30 9.70
CA LEU A 137 1.50 6.03 10.78
C LEU A 137 1.87 7.28 11.59
N ASP A 138 1.53 8.45 11.06
CA ASP A 138 1.60 9.77 11.69
C ASP A 138 0.49 10.02 12.73
N ARG A 139 -0.54 9.16 12.82
CA ARG A 139 -1.67 9.38 13.73
C ARG A 139 -1.44 8.83 15.12
N ILE A 140 -2.04 9.50 16.11
CA ILE A 140 -2.13 8.99 17.48
C ILE A 140 -2.71 7.58 17.51
N GLY A 141 -2.04 6.69 18.23
CA GLY A 141 -2.40 5.28 18.37
C GLY A 141 -2.04 4.43 17.15
N ALA A 142 -1.26 4.96 16.20
CA ALA A 142 -0.72 4.18 15.11
C ALA A 142 0.34 3.19 15.61
N ASP A 143 0.18 1.93 15.23
CA ASP A 143 1.09 0.87 15.65
C ASP A 143 1.26 -0.12 14.49
N PHE A 144 2.39 0.00 13.79
CA PHE A 144 2.73 -0.84 12.65
C PHE A 144 2.76 -2.33 13.02
N TYR A 145 3.39 -2.67 14.14
CA TYR A 145 3.53 -4.06 14.58
C TYR A 145 2.20 -4.69 14.96
N ARG A 146 1.31 -3.92 15.59
CA ARG A 146 -0.06 -4.37 15.85
C ARG A 146 -0.82 -4.64 14.55
N VAL A 147 -0.73 -3.77 13.54
CA VAL A 147 -1.39 -4.00 12.25
C VAL A 147 -0.84 -5.26 11.59
N THR A 148 0.48 -5.44 11.55
CA THR A 148 1.11 -6.64 11.00
C THR A 148 0.63 -7.90 11.72
N LYS A 149 0.58 -7.88 13.05
CA LYS A 149 0.06 -9.01 13.83
C LYS A 149 -1.39 -9.30 13.52
N GLN A 150 -2.23 -8.28 13.33
CA GLN A 150 -3.62 -8.48 12.93
C GLN A 150 -3.75 -9.06 11.51
N VAL A 151 -2.86 -8.70 10.59
CA VAL A 151 -2.81 -9.33 9.25
C VAL A 151 -2.58 -10.84 9.39
N GLU A 152 -1.72 -11.27 10.30
CA GLU A 152 -1.50 -12.68 10.60
C GLU A 152 -2.71 -13.31 11.31
N ASP A 153 -3.07 -12.79 12.48
CA ASP A 153 -4.06 -13.39 13.38
C ASP A 153 -5.50 -13.33 12.84
N VAL A 154 -5.86 -12.25 12.14
CA VAL A 154 -7.25 -11.97 11.71
C VAL A 154 -7.46 -12.35 10.24
N LEU A 155 -6.52 -11.97 9.36
CA LEU A 155 -6.67 -12.28 7.93
C LEU A 155 -6.14 -13.66 7.56
N GLY A 156 -5.39 -14.32 8.45
CA GLY A 156 -4.74 -15.60 8.18
C GLY A 156 -3.71 -15.51 7.06
N ALA A 157 -3.11 -14.33 6.87
CA ALA A 157 -2.09 -14.10 5.85
C ALA A 157 -0.69 -14.20 6.45
N VAL A 158 0.32 -14.49 5.63
CA VAL A 158 1.73 -14.46 6.04
C VAL A 158 2.32 -13.12 5.57
N PRO A 159 2.47 -12.12 6.44
CA PRO A 159 3.00 -10.82 6.04
C PRO A 159 4.52 -10.89 5.83
N LEU A 160 4.97 -10.52 4.65
CA LEU A 160 6.39 -10.27 4.37
C LEU A 160 6.71 -8.79 4.61
N ILE A 161 7.35 -8.47 5.74
CA ILE A 161 7.68 -7.08 6.09
C ILE A 161 8.88 -6.63 5.27
N MET A 162 8.67 -5.71 4.34
CA MET A 162 9.71 -5.15 3.46
C MET A 162 10.38 -3.89 4.02
N VAL A 163 9.65 -3.15 4.86
CA VAL A 163 10.08 -1.85 5.39
C VAL A 163 9.72 -1.73 6.86
N LEU A 164 10.55 -1.02 7.63
CA LEU A 164 10.26 -0.64 9.02
C LEU A 164 10.05 0.87 9.13
N PRO A 165 9.03 1.35 9.85
CA PRO A 165 8.83 2.78 10.07
C PRO A 165 9.92 3.36 10.98
N ILE A 166 10.29 4.61 10.73
CA ILE A 166 11.22 5.37 11.57
C ILE A 166 10.41 6.42 12.33
N GLY A 167 10.34 6.26 13.64
CA GLY A 167 9.49 7.06 14.52
C GLY A 167 8.04 6.59 14.54
N ILE A 168 7.27 7.17 15.45
CA ILE A 168 5.84 6.88 15.65
C ILE A 168 5.07 8.20 15.76
N GLU A 169 3.81 8.22 15.34
CA GLU A 169 2.94 9.39 15.48
C GLU A 169 3.63 10.66 14.93
N ASP A 170 3.71 11.73 15.72
CA ASP A 170 4.34 13.00 15.35
C ASP A 170 5.86 12.90 15.10
N GLU A 171 6.51 11.79 15.50
CA GLU A 171 7.93 11.54 15.22
C GLU A 171 8.16 10.70 13.95
N PHE A 172 7.08 10.23 13.29
CA PHE A 172 7.19 9.45 12.06
C PHE A 172 7.79 10.30 10.93
N LYS A 173 8.97 9.90 10.45
CA LYS A 173 9.77 10.68 9.49
C LYS A 173 10.26 9.91 8.27
N GLY A 174 9.96 8.62 8.20
CA GLY A 174 10.44 7.79 7.11
C GLY A 174 10.37 6.30 7.37
N CYS A 175 11.11 5.54 6.58
CA CYS A 175 11.18 4.09 6.70
C CYS A 175 12.57 3.55 6.35
N VAL A 176 12.92 2.39 6.89
CA VAL A 176 14.08 1.60 6.51
C VAL A 176 13.66 0.53 5.52
N ASP A 177 14.29 0.51 4.34
CA ASP A 177 14.19 -0.62 3.42
C ASP A 177 15.11 -1.75 3.91
N LEU A 178 14.50 -2.88 4.28
CA LEU A 178 15.21 -4.03 4.82
C LEU A 178 16.06 -4.76 3.78
N LEU A 179 15.79 -4.60 2.48
CA LEU A 179 16.62 -5.18 1.42
C LEU A 179 17.93 -4.44 1.26
N THR A 180 17.86 -3.11 1.21
CA THR A 180 19.04 -2.25 0.98
C THR A 180 19.72 -1.80 2.27
N ARG A 181 19.07 -2.00 3.43
CA ARG A 181 19.46 -1.46 4.75
C ARG A 181 19.64 0.06 4.72
N LYS A 182 18.81 0.76 3.93
CA LYS A 182 18.86 2.21 3.81
C LYS A 182 17.61 2.85 4.37
N ALA A 183 17.80 3.96 5.07
CA ALA A 183 16.71 4.80 5.56
C ALA A 183 16.32 5.81 4.49
N TRP A 184 15.02 5.85 4.19
CA TRP A 184 14.38 6.86 3.37
C TRP A 184 13.72 7.85 4.34
N ILE A 185 14.19 9.09 4.34
CA ILE A 185 13.74 10.13 5.26
C ILE A 185 13.10 11.28 4.48
N TRP A 186 11.96 11.75 4.98
CA TRP A 186 11.27 12.93 4.50
C TRP A 186 11.31 13.99 5.60
N ASP A 187 12.02 15.09 5.37
CA ASP A 187 12.12 16.21 6.32
C ASP A 187 10.96 17.21 6.21
N ASP A 188 10.31 17.25 5.05
CA ASP A 188 9.21 18.16 4.75
C ASP A 188 7.99 17.38 4.29
N GLU A 189 6.94 17.36 5.12
CA GLU A 189 5.66 16.74 4.80
C GLU A 189 4.99 17.36 3.55
N LYS A 190 5.34 18.62 3.22
CA LYS A 190 4.79 19.33 2.06
C LYS A 190 5.50 18.96 0.77
N ASP A 191 6.79 18.63 0.83
CA ASP A 191 7.56 18.15 -0.32
C ASP A 191 7.84 16.64 -0.23
N THR A 192 6.81 15.88 -0.59
CA THR A 192 6.90 14.41 -0.63
C THR A 192 7.87 13.86 -1.69
N THR A 193 8.44 14.72 -2.55
CA THR A 193 9.44 14.31 -3.55
C THR A 193 10.88 14.50 -3.09
N ALA A 194 11.08 15.32 -2.06
CA ALA A 194 12.41 15.63 -1.51
C ALA A 194 12.77 14.69 -0.35
N TYR A 195 12.98 13.40 -0.66
CA TYR A 195 13.52 12.45 0.31
C TYR A 195 15.05 12.38 0.25
N ARG A 196 15.67 12.00 1.37
CA ARG A 196 17.08 11.62 1.43
C ARG A 196 17.23 10.14 1.77
N ILE A 197 18.25 9.51 1.17
CA ILE A 197 18.65 8.15 1.48
C ILE A 197 19.92 8.20 2.33
N GLU A 198 19.86 7.67 3.54
CA GLU A 198 20.97 7.68 4.49
C GLU A 198 21.13 6.35 5.25
N GLU A 199 22.14 6.26 6.11
CA GLU A 199 22.27 5.13 7.03
C GLU A 199 21.13 5.16 8.05
N PRO A 200 20.53 4.00 8.38
CA PRO A 200 19.50 3.94 9.40
C PRO A 200 19.97 4.43 10.77
N PRO A 201 19.03 4.88 11.64
CA PRO A 201 19.35 5.21 13.02
C PRO A 201 20.00 4.02 13.73
N ALA A 202 21.07 4.27 14.48
CA ALA A 202 21.89 3.23 15.09
C ALA A 202 21.09 2.37 16.10
N GLU A 203 20.09 2.97 16.74
CA GLU A 203 19.16 2.31 17.66
C GLU A 203 18.29 1.25 17.00
N MET A 204 18.09 1.30 15.68
CA MET A 204 17.31 0.32 14.92
C MET A 204 18.16 -0.83 14.37
N ALA A 205 19.48 -0.82 14.56
CA ALA A 205 20.38 -1.78 13.90
C ALA A 205 20.01 -3.25 14.20
N ASP A 206 19.76 -3.58 15.46
CA ASP A 206 19.39 -4.94 15.88
C ASP A 206 18.01 -5.33 15.31
N GLU A 207 17.05 -4.42 15.36
CA GLU A 207 15.69 -4.63 14.85
C GLU A 207 15.67 -4.80 13.33
N ILE A 208 16.49 -4.04 12.59
CA ILE A 208 16.65 -4.15 11.14
C ILE A 208 17.18 -5.53 10.76
N GLU A 209 18.22 -6.03 11.43
CA GLU A 209 18.76 -7.35 11.12
C GLU A 209 17.79 -8.47 11.50
N GLU A 210 17.08 -8.36 12.64
CA GLU A 210 16.05 -9.33 13.02
C GLU A 210 14.93 -9.43 11.97
N TRP A 211 14.36 -8.30 11.56
CA TRP A 211 13.28 -8.30 10.56
C TRP A 211 13.77 -8.65 9.16
N ARG A 212 15.02 -8.30 8.83
CA ARG A 212 15.64 -8.70 7.57
C ARG A 212 15.84 -10.21 7.50
N GLU A 213 16.29 -10.85 8.57
CA GLU A 213 16.43 -12.31 8.64
C GLU A 213 15.08 -12.99 8.40
N LYS A 214 14.03 -12.56 9.11
CA LYS A 214 12.66 -13.06 8.90
C LYS A 214 12.17 -12.87 7.46
N LEU A 215 12.43 -11.69 6.87
CA LEU A 215 12.08 -11.42 5.48
C LEU A 215 12.77 -12.40 4.53
N ILE A 216 14.07 -12.66 4.73
CA ILE A 216 14.82 -13.56 3.85
C ILE A 216 14.30 -14.98 4.03
N GLU A 217 14.16 -15.44 5.27
CA GLU A 217 13.63 -16.78 5.61
C GLU A 217 12.28 -17.03 4.94
N THR A 218 11.30 -16.15 5.15
CA THR A 218 9.95 -16.29 4.55
C THR A 218 10.00 -16.24 3.01
N ALA A 219 10.93 -15.48 2.42
CA ALA A 219 11.07 -15.40 0.97
C ALA A 219 11.67 -16.69 0.37
N VAL A 220 12.68 -17.28 1.01
CA VAL A 220 13.33 -18.51 0.51
C VAL A 220 12.47 -19.75 0.74
N GLU A 221 11.58 -19.76 1.73
CA GLU A 221 10.60 -20.84 1.96
C GLU A 221 9.63 -21.06 0.77
N GLN A 222 9.54 -20.11 -0.17
CA GLN A 222 8.71 -20.23 -1.36
C GLN A 222 9.35 -21.08 -2.47
N ASP A 223 10.64 -21.41 -2.36
CA ASP A 223 11.41 -22.13 -3.38
C ASP A 223 12.42 -23.09 -2.73
N ASP A 224 12.18 -24.39 -2.87
CA ASP A 224 13.01 -25.46 -2.26
C ASP A 224 14.49 -25.34 -2.64
N ASP A 225 14.79 -24.97 -3.90
CA ASP A 225 16.18 -24.85 -4.38
C ASP A 225 16.88 -23.66 -3.71
N VAL A 226 16.16 -22.53 -3.53
CA VAL A 226 16.69 -21.35 -2.86
C VAL A 226 16.84 -21.58 -1.35
N MET A 227 15.92 -22.32 -0.74
CA MET A 227 15.98 -22.69 0.67
C MET A 227 17.20 -23.55 0.99
N GLU A 228 17.53 -24.53 0.15
CA GLU A 228 18.72 -25.38 0.31
C GLU A 228 20.00 -24.53 0.29
N VAL A 229 20.13 -23.63 -0.68
CA VAL A 229 21.26 -22.70 -0.80
C VAL A 229 21.41 -21.81 0.44
N TYR A 230 20.29 -21.28 0.97
CA TYR A 230 20.30 -20.45 2.17
C TYR A 230 20.77 -21.21 3.42
N LEU A 231 20.30 -22.45 3.61
CA LEU A 231 20.69 -23.29 4.75
C LEU A 231 22.16 -23.70 4.71
N ASP A 232 22.73 -23.86 3.52
CA ASP A 232 24.14 -24.17 3.32
C ASP A 232 25.07 -22.97 3.57
N GLY A 233 24.52 -21.76 3.70
CA GLY A 233 25.26 -20.53 3.98
C GLY A 233 26.14 -20.05 2.83
N THR A 234 25.83 -20.47 1.60
CA THR A 234 26.54 -20.12 0.35
C THR A 234 25.69 -19.27 -0.57
#